data_AF-A0A8H3AK68-F1
#
_entry.id   AF-A0A8H3AK68-F1
#
_cell.length_a   1.000
_cell.length_b   1.000
_cell.length_c   1.000
_cell.angle_alpha   90.00
_cell.angle_beta   90.00
_cell.angle_gamma   90.00
#
_symmetry.space_group_name_H-M   'P 1'
#
loop_
_entity.id
_entity.type
_entity.pdbx_description
1 polymer ?
#
loop_
_entity_poly.entity_id
_entity_poly.type
_entity_poly.pdbx_seq_one_letter_code
_entity_poly.pdbx_strand_id
1 'polypeptide(L)'
;MDEDYYKQCTIHIRTKRIIECLPSRLYLQQFLRPFGSVSALYEWCFRNGKIQDDKPNNVLVLFEHQRIASSLLKASANEGPGSFWAMHGVIAFPIQGPCHGIFSKEIAPKIEDLRTSGMDERPSASGEPMHSTKRQHWAEKPHNSGSIPRIIDTRPTKRSRSENTEVGVSGISSASTGHTIASTSTSKYSRTLDIVPESTEWMRTRITELESELESTRAARDLAVSEQHMATIAHQAEQKARREAMAQKSSAVAAMSRAEAEQGRLLSELERIASRRPTSSREENDSGRSSKPEAKMLEQELDEIRDRENKHNMHNSHLELQLEKANIEISQLRSDLSSTQEKLDSTQKSLESLERKYSSTRRKYGISKEKLGTYKTRFENERSIVKKL
;
A
#
# COMPACT_ATOMS: atom_id res chain seq x y z
N MET A 1 -15.44 -2.94 -22.36
CA MET A 1 -14.38 -2.76 -21.33
C MET A 1 -13.21 -3.66 -21.64
N ASP A 2 -12.01 -3.23 -21.30
CA ASP A 2 -10.75 -3.93 -21.60
C ASP A 2 -10.50 -5.11 -20.65
N GLU A 3 -9.68 -6.10 -21.04
CA GLU A 3 -9.28 -7.24 -20.17
C GLU A 3 -8.58 -6.73 -18.90
N ASP A 4 -7.78 -5.67 -19.05
CA ASP A 4 -7.09 -5.00 -17.95
C ASP A 4 -8.04 -4.45 -16.87
N TYR A 5 -9.23 -4.00 -17.27
CA TYR A 5 -10.24 -3.55 -16.31
C TYR A 5 -10.72 -4.71 -15.42
N TYR A 6 -11.03 -5.87 -16.01
CA TYR A 6 -11.48 -7.02 -15.22
C TYR A 6 -10.37 -7.63 -14.38
N LYS A 7 -9.13 -7.59 -14.88
CA LYS A 7 -7.97 -7.97 -14.09
C LYS A 7 -7.84 -7.12 -12.83
N GLN A 8 -8.12 -5.82 -12.91
CA GLN A 8 -8.15 -4.90 -11.76
C GLN A 8 -9.38 -5.10 -10.85
N CYS A 9 -10.47 -5.65 -11.39
CA CYS A 9 -11.67 -5.98 -10.62
C CYS A 9 -11.65 -7.38 -10.00
N THR A 10 -10.67 -8.21 -10.34
CA THR A 10 -10.59 -9.60 -9.87
C THR A 10 -9.49 -9.77 -8.84
N ILE A 11 -9.80 -10.55 -7.80
CA ILE A 11 -8.89 -10.83 -6.69
C ILE A 11 -8.67 -12.32 -6.57
N HIS A 12 -7.43 -12.69 -6.30
CA HIS A 12 -7.06 -14.04 -5.89
C HIS A 12 -7.01 -14.13 -4.37
N ILE A 13 -7.88 -14.93 -3.77
CA ILE A 13 -7.83 -15.28 -2.36
C ILE A 13 -7.27 -16.69 -2.24
N ARG A 14 -6.31 -16.89 -1.34
CA ARG A 14 -5.74 -18.21 -1.04
C ARG A 14 -5.48 -18.40 0.43
N THR A 15 -5.35 -19.65 0.85
CA THR A 15 -4.85 -19.97 2.18
C THR A 15 -3.36 -19.62 2.28
N LYS A 16 -2.92 -19.20 3.47
CA LYS A 16 -1.52 -18.91 3.79
C LYS A 16 -0.67 -20.19 3.76
N ARG A 17 -1.26 -21.31 4.17
CA ARG A 17 -0.64 -22.64 4.06
C ARG A 17 -1.31 -23.44 2.96
N ILE A 18 -0.51 -24.00 2.06
CA ILE A 18 -0.97 -24.77 0.90
C ILE A 18 -1.81 -26.00 1.31
N ILE A 19 -1.58 -26.53 2.51
CA ILE A 19 -2.30 -27.69 3.05
C ILE A 19 -3.69 -27.37 3.60
N GLU A 20 -3.97 -26.10 3.91
CA GLU A 20 -5.26 -25.65 4.46
C GLU A 20 -6.30 -25.51 3.34
N CYS A 21 -7.57 -25.43 3.73
CA CYS A 21 -8.70 -25.28 2.82
C CYS A 21 -9.37 -23.92 3.04
N LEU A 22 -9.94 -23.35 1.98
CA LEU A 22 -10.80 -22.18 2.11
C LEU A 22 -12.05 -22.52 2.94
N PRO A 23 -12.65 -21.52 3.61
CA PRO A 23 -13.98 -21.69 4.19
C PRO A 23 -15.01 -22.03 3.10
N SER A 24 -16.17 -22.55 3.51
CA SER A 24 -17.22 -22.92 2.56
C SER A 24 -17.62 -21.73 1.68
N ARG A 25 -18.01 -22.01 0.44
CA ARG A 25 -18.39 -20.99 -0.54
C ARG A 25 -19.43 -20.01 -0.02
N LEU A 26 -20.44 -20.52 0.71
CA LEU A 26 -21.49 -19.69 1.33
C LEU A 26 -20.91 -18.74 2.37
N TYR A 27 -20.01 -19.22 3.23
CA TYR A 27 -19.38 -18.40 4.25
C TYR A 27 -18.46 -17.34 3.64
N LEU A 28 -17.70 -17.72 2.61
CA LEU A 28 -16.89 -16.78 1.85
C LEU A 28 -17.76 -15.69 1.18
N GLN A 29 -18.88 -16.06 0.55
CA GLN A 29 -19.81 -15.09 -0.03
C GLN A 29 -20.42 -14.14 1.01
N GLN A 30 -20.78 -14.65 2.20
CA GLN A 30 -21.26 -13.82 3.30
C GLN A 30 -20.19 -12.84 3.77
N PHE A 31 -18.93 -13.29 3.89
CA PHE A 31 -17.81 -12.43 4.23
C PHE A 31 -17.55 -11.35 3.17
N LEU A 32 -17.72 -11.65 1.88
CA LEU A 32 -17.46 -10.72 0.79
C LEU A 32 -18.59 -9.69 0.60
N ARG A 33 -19.81 -9.99 1.07
CA ARG A 33 -21.00 -9.13 0.90
C ARG A 33 -20.81 -7.68 1.37
N PRO A 34 -20.17 -7.37 2.52
CA PRO A 34 -19.95 -5.99 2.96
C PRO A 34 -19.02 -5.18 2.05
N PHE A 35 -18.19 -5.84 1.25
CA PHE A 35 -17.29 -5.17 0.30
C PHE A 35 -18.04 -4.76 -0.98
N GLY A 36 -18.96 -5.59 -1.45
CA GLY A 36 -19.84 -5.29 -2.58
C GLY A 36 -20.28 -6.53 -3.36
N SER A 37 -20.88 -6.31 -4.53
CA SER A 37 -21.40 -7.38 -5.40
C SER A 37 -20.29 -8.19 -6.05
N VAL A 38 -20.39 -9.52 -5.93
CA VAL A 38 -19.52 -10.49 -6.59
C VAL A 38 -20.20 -10.97 -7.87
N SER A 39 -19.59 -10.72 -9.03
CA SER A 39 -20.12 -11.12 -10.33
C SER A 39 -19.80 -12.58 -10.65
N ALA A 40 -18.59 -13.04 -10.31
CA ALA A 40 -18.19 -14.41 -10.53
C ALA A 40 -17.20 -14.89 -9.45
N LEU A 41 -17.23 -16.19 -9.19
CA LEU A 41 -16.35 -16.84 -8.23
C LEU A 41 -15.90 -18.19 -8.78
N TYR A 42 -14.60 -18.46 -8.75
CA TYR A 42 -13.99 -19.68 -9.26
C TYR A 42 -13.02 -20.28 -8.25
N GLU A 43 -13.33 -21.47 -7.74
CA GLU A 43 -12.57 -22.17 -6.70
C GLU A 43 -11.76 -23.31 -7.30
N TRP A 44 -10.53 -23.51 -6.82
CA TRP A 44 -9.71 -24.68 -7.17
C TRP A 44 -8.74 -25.07 -6.06
N CYS A 45 -8.24 -26.30 -6.12
CA CYS A 45 -7.18 -26.77 -5.24
C CYS A 45 -5.84 -26.78 -6.01
N PHE A 46 -4.80 -26.18 -5.43
CA PHE A 46 -3.44 -26.19 -5.95
C PHE A 46 -2.49 -26.76 -4.90
N ARG A 47 -1.92 -27.94 -5.17
CA ARG A 47 -0.99 -28.65 -4.28
C ARG A 47 0.12 -29.26 -5.09
N ASN A 48 1.34 -29.26 -4.56
CA ASN A 48 2.53 -29.85 -5.19
C ASN A 48 2.77 -29.35 -6.64
N GLY A 49 2.51 -28.07 -6.89
CA GLY A 49 2.70 -27.46 -8.21
C GLY A 49 1.64 -27.80 -9.26
N LYS A 50 0.54 -28.49 -8.90
CA LYS A 50 -0.52 -28.90 -9.83
C LYS A 50 -1.91 -28.59 -9.29
N ILE A 51 -2.86 -28.38 -10.20
CA ILE A 51 -4.29 -28.29 -9.86
C ILE A 51 -4.80 -29.71 -9.59
N GLN A 52 -5.51 -29.89 -8.47
CA GLN A 52 -6.03 -31.18 -8.02
C GLN A 52 -7.54 -31.11 -7.78
N ASP A 53 -8.21 -32.25 -7.84
CA ASP A 53 -9.63 -32.41 -7.50
C ASP A 53 -9.76 -32.71 -6.00
N ASP A 54 -9.60 -31.66 -5.18
CA ASP A 54 -9.67 -31.70 -3.72
C ASP A 54 -10.31 -30.40 -3.21
N LYS A 55 -10.51 -30.27 -1.89
CA LYS A 55 -11.05 -29.07 -1.25
C LYS A 55 -10.27 -27.82 -1.69
N PRO A 56 -10.96 -26.76 -2.13
CA PRO A 56 -10.29 -25.61 -2.70
C PRO A 56 -9.47 -24.88 -1.64
N ASN A 57 -8.26 -24.51 -2.03
CA ASN A 57 -7.36 -23.67 -1.23
C ASN A 57 -7.06 -22.33 -1.93
N ASN A 58 -7.62 -22.14 -3.13
CA ASN A 58 -7.54 -20.92 -3.92
C ASN A 58 -8.91 -20.58 -4.51
N VAL A 59 -9.18 -19.29 -4.65
CA VAL A 59 -10.39 -18.78 -5.29
C VAL A 59 -10.10 -17.45 -6.00
N LEU A 60 -10.65 -17.28 -7.20
CA LEU A 60 -10.69 -16.01 -7.90
C LEU A 60 -12.09 -15.42 -7.74
N VAL A 61 -12.14 -14.15 -7.37
CA VAL A 61 -13.37 -13.40 -7.10
C VAL A 61 -13.38 -12.18 -8.00
N LEU A 62 -14.34 -12.13 -8.92
CA LEU A 62 -14.57 -10.98 -9.80
C LEU A 62 -15.62 -10.08 -9.15
N PHE A 63 -15.24 -8.84 -8.86
CA PHE A 63 -16.15 -7.80 -8.41
C PHE A 63 -16.69 -6.98 -9.57
N GLU A 64 -17.83 -6.34 -9.34
CA GLU A 64 -18.45 -5.43 -10.31
C GLU A 64 -17.62 -4.15 -10.54
N HIS A 65 -16.86 -3.71 -9.52
CA HIS A 65 -16.09 -2.47 -9.58
C HIS A 65 -14.68 -2.62 -8.97
N GLN A 66 -13.68 -2.01 -9.61
CA GLN A 66 -12.28 -1.99 -9.15
C GLN A 66 -12.10 -1.44 -7.72
N ARG A 67 -12.89 -0.44 -7.33
CA ARG A 67 -12.84 0.16 -5.99
C ARG A 67 -13.11 -0.87 -4.89
N ILE A 68 -13.99 -1.84 -5.17
CA ILE A 68 -14.34 -2.92 -4.23
C ILE A 68 -13.14 -3.85 -4.06
N ALA A 69 -12.55 -4.26 -5.18
CA ALA A 69 -11.34 -5.07 -5.17
C ALA A 69 -10.22 -4.38 -4.38
N SER A 70 -9.96 -3.11 -4.66
CA SER A 70 -8.94 -2.33 -3.95
C SER A 70 -9.22 -2.22 -2.44
N SER A 71 -10.49 -2.10 -2.03
CA SER A 71 -10.89 -2.10 -0.62
C SER A 71 -10.62 -3.44 0.05
N LEU A 72 -10.95 -4.56 -0.61
CA LEU A 72 -10.70 -5.91 -0.08
C LEU A 72 -9.20 -6.18 0.07
N LEU A 73 -8.38 -5.79 -0.90
CA LEU A 73 -6.92 -5.93 -0.80
C LEU A 73 -6.35 -5.15 0.39
N LYS A 74 -6.82 -3.91 0.61
CA LYS A 74 -6.45 -3.10 1.78
C LYS A 74 -6.89 -3.78 3.09
N ALA A 75 -8.11 -4.33 3.13
CA ALA A 75 -8.61 -5.04 4.30
C ALA A 75 -7.80 -6.32 4.59
N SER A 76 -7.36 -7.04 3.56
CA SER A 76 -6.48 -8.21 3.72
C SER A 76 -5.07 -7.84 4.17
N ALA A 77 -4.54 -6.68 3.75
CA ALA A 77 -3.22 -6.20 4.17
C ALA A 77 -3.22 -5.72 5.63
N ASN A 78 -4.34 -5.17 6.10
CA ASN A 78 -4.54 -4.70 7.47
C ASN A 78 -5.13 -5.79 8.37
N GLU A 79 -4.52 -6.98 8.36
CA GLU A 79 -4.97 -8.11 9.15
C GLU A 79 -4.85 -7.83 10.66
N GLY A 80 -6.00 -7.82 11.35
CA GLY A 80 -6.08 -7.67 12.80
C GLY A 80 -6.34 -9.01 13.52
N PRO A 81 -6.01 -9.12 14.82
CA PRO A 81 -6.44 -10.24 15.66
C PRO A 81 -7.97 -10.39 15.61
N GLY A 82 -8.47 -11.60 15.37
CA GLY A 82 -9.90 -11.88 15.24
C GLY A 82 -10.54 -11.49 13.90
N SER A 83 -9.76 -10.96 12.95
CA SER A 83 -10.24 -10.75 11.58
C SER A 83 -10.48 -12.09 10.87
N PHE A 84 -11.33 -12.08 9.83
CA PHE A 84 -11.57 -13.24 8.97
C PHE A 84 -10.26 -13.80 8.37
N TRP A 85 -9.36 -12.91 7.95
CA TRP A 85 -8.06 -13.26 7.38
C TRP A 85 -7.20 -14.08 8.35
N ALA A 86 -7.13 -13.63 9.61
CA ALA A 86 -6.39 -14.31 10.67
C ALA A 86 -7.07 -15.62 11.10
N MET A 87 -8.38 -15.59 11.27
CA MET A 87 -9.17 -16.75 11.75
C MET A 87 -9.11 -17.92 10.78
N HIS A 88 -9.18 -17.65 9.46
CA HIS A 88 -9.18 -18.70 8.44
C HIS A 88 -7.81 -18.89 7.78
N GLY A 89 -6.78 -18.16 8.21
CA GLY A 89 -5.46 -18.24 7.61
C GLY A 89 -5.48 -17.95 6.11
N VAL A 90 -6.26 -16.98 5.67
CA VAL A 90 -6.44 -16.61 4.26
C VAL A 90 -5.87 -15.24 3.96
N ILE A 91 -5.52 -15.01 2.70
CA ILE A 91 -4.93 -13.75 2.22
C ILE A 91 -5.38 -13.47 0.79
N ALA A 92 -5.55 -12.19 0.45
CA ALA A 92 -5.94 -11.72 -0.87
C ALA A 92 -4.77 -11.06 -1.61
N PHE A 93 -4.69 -11.29 -2.92
CA PHE A 93 -3.68 -10.74 -3.84
C PHE A 93 -4.32 -10.24 -5.13
N PRO A 94 -3.73 -9.22 -5.78
CA PRO A 94 -4.07 -8.89 -7.16
C PRO A 94 -3.69 -10.05 -8.08
N ILE A 95 -4.36 -10.18 -9.24
CA ILE A 95 -4.01 -11.19 -10.23
C ILE A 95 -2.63 -10.91 -10.82
N GLN A 96 -1.66 -11.75 -10.45
CA GLN A 96 -0.30 -11.71 -10.96
C GLN A 96 0.26 -13.13 -11.14
N GLY A 97 1.28 -13.25 -11.99
CA GLY A 97 2.03 -14.48 -12.18
C GLY A 97 1.18 -15.66 -12.68
N PRO A 98 1.37 -16.89 -12.14
CA PRO A 98 0.71 -18.11 -12.62
C PRO A 98 -0.83 -18.06 -12.58
N CYS A 99 -1.41 -17.24 -11.71
CA CYS A 99 -2.86 -17.11 -11.59
C CYS A 99 -3.48 -16.34 -12.76
N HIS A 100 -2.67 -15.59 -13.52
CA HIS A 100 -3.13 -14.91 -14.73
C HIS A 100 -3.59 -15.89 -15.81
N GLY A 101 -2.89 -17.02 -15.98
CA GLY A 101 -3.30 -18.06 -16.92
C GLY A 101 -4.65 -18.69 -16.57
N ILE A 102 -4.91 -18.90 -15.26
CA ILE A 102 -6.20 -19.39 -14.78
C ILE A 102 -7.29 -18.34 -15.02
N PHE A 103 -7.00 -17.07 -14.75
CA PHE A 103 -7.93 -15.97 -15.00
C PHE A 103 -8.35 -15.89 -16.47
N SER A 104 -7.40 -15.82 -17.40
CA SER A 104 -7.70 -15.68 -18.83
C SER A 104 -8.40 -16.93 -19.39
N LYS A 105 -8.19 -18.11 -18.80
CA LYS A 105 -8.85 -19.34 -19.24
C LYS A 105 -10.25 -19.55 -18.64
N GLU A 106 -10.46 -19.21 -17.38
CA GLU A 106 -11.66 -19.63 -16.63
C GLU A 106 -12.61 -18.49 -16.28
N ILE A 107 -12.09 -17.27 -16.10
CA ILE A 107 -12.88 -16.09 -15.73
C ILE A 107 -13.15 -15.19 -16.94
N ALA A 108 -12.16 -14.96 -17.81
CA ALA A 108 -12.36 -14.12 -18.99
C ALA A 108 -13.50 -14.60 -19.91
N PRO A 109 -13.66 -15.91 -20.19
CA PRO A 109 -14.80 -16.37 -21.00
C PRO A 109 -16.15 -16.14 -20.32
N LYS A 110 -16.23 -16.33 -19.00
CA LYS A 110 -17.46 -16.07 -18.24
C LYS A 110 -17.84 -14.60 -18.24
N ILE A 111 -16.86 -13.71 -18.33
CA ILE A 111 -17.11 -12.27 -18.48
C ILE A 111 -17.72 -11.98 -19.85
N GLU A 112 -17.25 -12.64 -20.91
CA GLU A 112 -17.85 -12.53 -22.24
C GLU A 112 -19.30 -13.05 -22.26
N ASP A 113 -19.57 -14.18 -21.62
CA ASP A 113 -20.93 -14.73 -21.48
C ASP A 113 -21.88 -13.81 -20.70
N LEU A 114 -21.37 -13.14 -19.65
CA LEU A 114 -22.13 -12.15 -18.90
C LEU A 114 -22.44 -10.89 -19.73
N ARG A 115 -21.58 -10.54 -20.70
CA ARG A 115 -21.84 -9.42 -21.62
C ARG A 115 -22.88 -9.76 -22.66
N THR A 116 -22.81 -10.97 -23.21
CA THR A 116 -23.70 -11.40 -24.29
C THR A 116 -25.09 -11.74 -23.76
N SER A 117 -25.20 -12.36 -22.58
CA SER A 117 -26.52 -12.65 -21.98
C SER A 117 -27.25 -11.40 -21.46
N GLY A 118 -26.54 -10.31 -21.18
CA GLY A 118 -27.14 -9.06 -20.70
C GLY A 118 -27.79 -8.17 -21.78
N MET A 119 -27.61 -8.47 -23.08
CA MET A 119 -28.17 -7.64 -24.16
C MET A 119 -29.35 -8.25 -24.93
N ASP A 120 -29.65 -9.54 -24.78
CA ASP A 120 -30.68 -10.23 -25.59
C ASP A 120 -31.71 -11.02 -24.76
N GLU A 121 -32.13 -10.53 -23.59
CA GLU A 121 -33.39 -11.01 -22.99
C GLU A 121 -34.60 -10.34 -23.66
N ARG A 122 -34.84 -10.75 -24.91
CA ARG A 122 -36.18 -10.76 -25.49
C ARG A 122 -36.77 -12.14 -25.16
N PRO A 123 -37.92 -12.23 -24.47
CA PRO A 123 -38.45 -13.50 -24.01
C PRO A 123 -39.02 -14.28 -25.20
N SER A 124 -38.20 -15.15 -25.79
CA SER A 124 -38.66 -16.14 -26.77
C SER A 124 -38.69 -17.51 -26.10
N ALA A 125 -39.90 -17.92 -25.74
CA ALA A 125 -40.22 -19.28 -25.38
C ALA A 125 -40.00 -20.20 -26.60
N SER A 126 -39.05 -21.12 -26.51
CA SER A 126 -39.02 -22.34 -27.31
C SER A 126 -37.91 -23.24 -26.76
N GLY A 127 -38.31 -24.37 -26.16
CA GLY A 127 -37.37 -25.35 -25.64
C GLY A 127 -36.74 -26.17 -26.74
N GLU A 128 -35.43 -26.41 -26.64
CA GLU A 128 -34.81 -27.73 -26.80
C GLU A 128 -33.33 -27.70 -26.35
N PRO A 129 -32.76 -28.82 -25.88
CA PRO A 129 -31.53 -28.83 -25.09
C PRO A 129 -30.29 -29.06 -25.95
N MET A 130 -29.34 -28.13 -25.93
CA MET A 130 -27.97 -28.37 -26.42
C MET A 130 -27.00 -28.64 -25.26
N HIS A 131 -26.17 -29.64 -25.50
CA HIS A 131 -25.27 -30.33 -24.58
C HIS A 131 -24.32 -29.40 -23.80
N SER A 132 -24.47 -29.40 -22.48
CA SER A 132 -23.57 -28.72 -21.54
C SER A 132 -22.42 -29.63 -21.12
N THR A 133 -21.21 -29.14 -21.34
CA THR A 133 -19.95 -29.70 -20.88
C THR A 133 -19.89 -29.70 -19.35
N LYS A 134 -19.98 -30.90 -18.77
CA LYS A 134 -19.40 -31.33 -17.49
C LYS A 134 -19.57 -30.37 -16.29
N ARG A 135 -20.79 -30.33 -15.73
CA ARG A 135 -21.06 -29.96 -14.33
C ARG A 135 -20.47 -31.01 -13.38
N GLN A 136 -19.53 -30.62 -12.50
CA GLN A 136 -19.30 -31.35 -11.24
C GLN A 136 -20.29 -30.82 -10.21
N HIS A 137 -21.22 -31.70 -9.84
CA HIS A 137 -22.31 -31.50 -8.90
C HIS A 137 -21.80 -31.94 -7.53
N TRP A 138 -21.54 -31.02 -6.59
CA TRP A 138 -21.42 -31.41 -5.18
C TRP A 138 -22.79 -31.35 -4.54
N ALA A 139 -23.32 -32.52 -4.20
CA ALA A 139 -24.53 -32.69 -3.42
C ALA A 139 -24.22 -32.43 -1.95
N GLU A 140 -24.72 -31.32 -1.39
CA GLU A 140 -24.76 -31.10 0.05
C GLU A 140 -26.03 -31.76 0.61
N LYS A 141 -25.84 -32.78 1.48
CA LYS A 141 -26.88 -33.26 2.39
C LYS A 141 -26.94 -32.34 3.61
N PRO A 142 -28.12 -31.89 4.08
CA PRO A 142 -28.20 -31.04 5.26
C PRO A 142 -28.38 -31.91 6.51
N HIS A 143 -27.42 -31.93 7.42
CA HIS A 143 -27.62 -32.42 8.79
C HIS A 143 -27.11 -31.40 9.83
N ASN A 144 -28.05 -31.07 10.71
CA ASN A 144 -27.93 -30.61 12.10
C ASN A 144 -27.40 -29.20 12.41
N SER A 145 -28.38 -28.31 12.60
CA SER A 145 -28.61 -27.54 13.84
C SER A 145 -27.42 -27.40 14.80
N GLY A 146 -26.78 -26.23 14.74
CA GLY A 146 -25.93 -25.68 15.78
C GLY A 146 -26.20 -24.17 15.89
N SER A 147 -26.62 -23.74 17.08
CA SER A 147 -27.08 -22.41 17.44
C SER A 147 -26.19 -21.26 16.97
N ILE A 148 -26.81 -20.27 16.31
CA ILE A 148 -26.25 -18.96 15.98
C ILE A 148 -26.06 -18.16 17.28
N PRO A 149 -24.85 -17.64 17.62
CA PRO A 149 -24.72 -16.63 18.66
C PRO A 149 -25.23 -15.29 18.10
N ARG A 150 -26.21 -14.69 18.80
CA ARG A 150 -26.62 -13.30 18.60
C ARG A 150 -25.40 -12.39 18.76
N ILE A 151 -24.93 -11.80 17.67
CA ILE A 151 -23.96 -10.71 17.71
C ILE A 151 -24.69 -9.47 18.23
N ILE A 152 -24.22 -8.98 19.37
CA ILE A 152 -24.65 -7.75 20.03
C ILE A 152 -24.21 -6.58 19.14
N ASP A 153 -25.19 -5.80 18.67
CA ASP A 153 -25.02 -4.60 17.87
C ASP A 153 -24.46 -3.47 18.77
N THR A 154 -23.14 -3.30 18.82
CA THR A 154 -22.49 -2.16 19.48
C THR A 154 -22.24 -1.02 18.49
N ARG A 155 -23.31 -0.31 18.09
CA ARG A 155 -23.19 1.02 17.49
C ARG A 155 -23.02 2.07 18.58
N PRO A 156 -21.95 2.88 18.58
CA PRO A 156 -21.90 4.06 19.43
C PRO A 156 -22.83 5.12 18.86
N THR A 157 -24.02 5.22 19.45
CA THR A 157 -24.89 6.39 19.27
C THR A 157 -24.49 7.37 20.37
N LYS A 158 -23.77 8.44 20.02
CA LYS A 158 -23.82 9.75 20.71
C LYS A 158 -22.91 10.78 20.02
N ARG A 159 -23.55 11.83 19.50
CA ARG A 159 -22.93 13.10 19.12
C ARG A 159 -22.27 13.72 20.35
N SER A 160 -20.99 14.10 20.27
CA SER A 160 -20.41 15.00 21.28
C SER A 160 -20.91 16.42 21.01
N ARG A 161 -21.75 16.91 21.91
CA ARG A 161 -22.15 18.31 22.01
C ARG A 161 -20.92 19.10 22.48
N SER A 162 -20.44 20.04 21.67
CA SER A 162 -19.39 20.97 22.06
C SER A 162 -19.94 21.94 23.10
N GLU A 163 -19.44 21.84 24.33
CA GLU A 163 -19.71 22.78 25.41
C GLU A 163 -18.55 23.78 25.44
N ASN A 164 -18.84 25.02 25.06
CA ASN A 164 -17.92 26.14 25.17
C ASN A 164 -17.68 26.41 26.65
N THR A 165 -16.46 26.16 27.13
CA THR A 165 -16.02 26.65 28.44
C THR A 165 -15.13 27.86 28.19
N GLU A 166 -15.71 29.04 28.39
CA GLU A 166 -14.99 30.28 28.61
C GLU A 166 -14.17 30.15 29.89
N VAL A 167 -12.85 30.18 29.78
CA VAL A 167 -11.95 30.42 30.91
C VAL A 167 -11.25 31.74 30.65
N GLY A 168 -11.76 32.78 31.32
CA GLY A 168 -11.06 34.04 31.47
C GLY A 168 -9.85 33.87 32.37
N VAL A 169 -8.69 34.30 31.89
CA VAL A 169 -7.56 34.67 32.75
C VAL A 169 -7.05 36.02 32.27
N SER A 170 -7.17 36.97 33.19
CA SER A 170 -6.75 38.36 33.08
C SER A 170 -5.23 38.51 32.97
N GLY A 171 -4.82 39.28 31.97
CA GLY A 171 -4.00 40.48 32.12
C GLY A 171 -2.50 40.32 32.43
N ILE A 172 -1.65 40.71 31.47
CA ILE A 172 -0.52 41.64 31.69
C ILE A 172 -0.35 42.52 30.44
N SER A 173 -0.27 43.82 30.69
CA SER A 173 -0.17 44.95 29.76
C SER A 173 1.10 44.97 28.91
N SER A 174 0.99 45.35 27.64
CA SER A 174 2.01 46.14 26.93
C SER A 174 1.37 46.89 25.76
N ALA A 175 1.56 48.21 25.77
CA ALA A 175 0.94 49.16 24.88
C ALA A 175 1.60 49.16 23.49
N SER A 176 0.80 49.15 22.43
CA SER A 176 1.16 49.72 21.13
C SER A 176 -0.09 49.96 20.29
N THR A 177 -0.63 51.16 20.44
CA THR A 177 -1.06 52.08 19.36
C THR A 177 -1.70 51.50 18.09
N GLY A 178 -3.03 51.61 18.03
CA GLY A 178 -3.74 52.29 16.94
C GLY A 178 -4.03 51.51 15.65
N HIS A 179 -5.20 50.87 15.57
CA HIS A 179 -6.29 51.23 14.65
C HIS A 179 -7.41 50.18 14.73
N THR A 180 -8.38 50.47 15.60
CA THR A 180 -9.67 49.77 15.67
C THR A 180 -10.60 50.37 14.62
N ILE A 181 -10.83 49.67 13.51
CA ILE A 181 -12.04 49.90 12.71
C ILE A 181 -13.04 48.84 13.16
N ALA A 182 -13.92 49.28 14.06
CA ALA A 182 -15.17 48.62 14.34
C ALA A 182 -16.03 48.65 13.06
N SER A 183 -16.28 47.48 12.48
CA SER A 183 -17.38 47.28 11.54
C SER A 183 -18.37 46.30 12.15
N THR A 184 -19.08 46.77 13.17
CA THR A 184 -20.40 46.25 13.54
C THR A 184 -21.35 46.55 12.39
N SER A 185 -21.40 45.66 11.39
CA SER A 185 -22.53 45.63 10.47
C SER A 185 -23.69 44.94 11.19
N THR A 186 -24.41 45.71 11.99
CA THR A 186 -25.82 45.49 12.24
C THR A 186 -26.51 45.39 10.88
N SER A 187 -26.76 44.18 10.40
CA SER A 187 -27.69 43.97 9.30
C SER A 187 -29.07 44.34 9.82
N LYS A 188 -29.39 45.62 9.66
CA LYS A 188 -30.77 46.09 9.61
C LYS A 188 -31.47 45.16 8.61
N TYR A 189 -32.32 44.28 9.12
CA TYR A 189 -33.39 43.66 8.37
C TYR A 189 -34.30 44.80 7.91
N SER A 190 -33.87 45.46 6.84
CA SER A 190 -34.72 46.32 6.04
C SER A 190 -35.78 45.41 5.47
N ARG A 191 -36.96 45.55 6.05
CA ARG A 191 -38.25 45.12 5.54
C ARG A 191 -38.39 45.60 4.09
N THR A 192 -37.88 44.83 3.14
CA THR A 192 -38.12 45.03 1.71
C THR A 192 -39.37 44.27 1.33
N LEU A 193 -40.35 45.06 0.91
CA LEU A 193 -41.52 44.72 0.10
C LEU A 193 -41.48 43.33 -0.54
N ASP A 194 -42.52 42.58 -0.20
CA ASP A 194 -43.00 41.33 -0.78
C ASP A 194 -43.42 41.55 -2.24
N ILE A 195 -42.46 41.90 -3.10
CA ILE A 195 -42.62 41.86 -4.55
C ILE A 195 -42.09 40.51 -4.96
N VAL A 196 -43.00 39.55 -5.04
CA VAL A 196 -42.79 38.26 -5.69
C VAL A 196 -42.19 38.56 -7.07
N PRO A 197 -40.92 38.17 -7.36
CA PRO A 197 -40.36 38.44 -8.66
C PRO A 197 -41.05 37.47 -9.64
N GLU A 198 -41.93 38.02 -10.48
CA GLU A 198 -42.82 37.32 -11.43
C GLU A 198 -42.11 36.58 -12.59
N SER A 199 -40.79 36.44 -12.56
CA SER A 199 -40.05 35.80 -13.66
C SER A 199 -39.46 34.44 -13.25
N THR A 200 -39.84 33.37 -13.92
CA THR A 200 -39.25 32.04 -13.68
C THR A 200 -37.73 31.98 -13.92
N GLU A 201 -37.14 32.99 -14.57
CA GLU A 201 -35.71 33.04 -14.87
C GLU A 201 -34.83 33.28 -13.63
N TRP A 202 -35.23 34.14 -12.68
CA TRP A 202 -34.39 34.40 -11.50
C TRP A 202 -34.22 33.15 -10.63
N MET A 203 -35.27 32.31 -10.56
CA MET A 203 -35.20 31.03 -9.85
C MET A 203 -34.21 30.09 -10.54
N ARG A 204 -34.23 30.00 -11.88
CA ARG A 204 -33.28 29.17 -12.62
C ARG A 204 -31.85 29.63 -12.40
N THR A 205 -31.59 30.94 -12.49
CA THR A 205 -30.25 31.48 -12.22
C THR A 205 -29.80 31.18 -10.80
N ARG A 206 -30.70 31.33 -9.82
CA ARG A 206 -30.40 31.03 -8.42
C ARG A 206 -30.13 29.55 -8.16
N ILE A 207 -30.88 28.66 -8.82
CA ILE A 207 -30.63 27.21 -8.74
C ILE A 207 -29.25 26.88 -9.30
N THR A 208 -28.91 27.38 -10.50
CA THR A 208 -27.59 27.13 -11.10
C THR A 208 -26.45 27.69 -10.25
N GLU A 209 -26.63 28.86 -9.63
CA GLU A 209 -25.65 29.42 -8.68
C GLU A 209 -25.45 28.51 -7.48
N LEU A 210 -26.54 28.08 -6.83
CA LEU A 210 -26.49 27.17 -5.68
C LEU A 210 -25.89 25.80 -6.04
N GLU A 211 -26.19 25.26 -7.22
CA GLU A 211 -25.58 24.02 -7.71
C GLU A 211 -24.06 24.18 -7.88
N SER A 212 -23.60 25.33 -8.40
CA SER A 212 -22.18 25.62 -8.55
C SER A 212 -21.46 25.80 -7.20
N GLU A 213 -22.12 26.42 -6.21
CA GLU A 213 -21.59 26.53 -4.84
C GLU A 213 -21.50 25.16 -4.16
N LEU A 214 -22.52 24.31 -4.36
CA LEU A 214 -22.57 22.96 -3.79
C LEU A 214 -21.47 22.08 -4.41
N GLU A 215 -21.25 22.19 -5.72
CA GLU A 215 -20.15 21.47 -6.37
C GLU A 215 -18.78 21.98 -5.93
N SER A 216 -18.61 23.30 -5.78
CA SER A 216 -17.36 23.88 -5.27
C SER A 216 -17.07 23.45 -3.83
N THR A 217 -18.08 23.36 -2.97
CA THR A 217 -17.91 22.91 -1.58
C THR A 217 -17.61 21.41 -1.49
N ARG A 218 -18.20 20.57 -2.38
CA ARG A 218 -17.82 19.15 -2.50
C ARG A 218 -16.37 18.98 -2.92
N ALA A 219 -15.93 19.72 -3.95
CA ALA A 219 -14.54 19.68 -4.40
C ALA A 219 -13.56 20.11 -3.29
N ALA A 220 -13.88 21.17 -2.54
CA ALA A 220 -13.05 21.61 -1.41
C ALA A 220 -12.96 20.56 -0.30
N ARG A 221 -14.09 19.91 0.03
CA ARG A 221 -14.12 18.82 1.02
C ARG A 221 -13.28 17.63 0.56
N ASP A 222 -13.41 17.21 -0.69
CA ASP A 222 -12.69 16.04 -1.20
C ASP A 222 -11.18 16.30 -1.25
N LEU A 223 -10.77 17.53 -1.55
CA LEU A 223 -9.39 17.97 -1.46
C LEU A 223 -8.86 17.94 -0.01
N ALA A 224 -9.63 18.46 0.95
CA ALA A 224 -9.26 18.43 2.37
C ALA A 224 -9.13 16.99 2.92
N VAL A 225 -10.03 16.07 2.50
CA VAL A 225 -9.95 14.65 2.87
C VAL A 225 -8.69 13.99 2.27
N SER A 226 -8.36 14.33 1.02
CA SER A 226 -7.13 13.87 0.37
C SER A 226 -5.87 14.35 1.09
N GLU A 227 -5.81 15.65 1.47
CA GLU A 227 -4.71 16.23 2.24
C GLU A 227 -4.53 15.54 3.61
N GLN A 228 -5.63 15.30 4.33
CA GLN A 228 -5.59 14.59 5.61
C GLN A 228 -5.07 13.16 5.46
N HIS A 229 -5.48 12.47 4.38
CA HIS A 229 -4.99 11.12 4.09
C HIS A 229 -3.49 11.12 3.78
N MET A 230 -3.03 12.06 2.97
CA MET A 230 -1.60 12.25 2.66
C MET A 230 -0.78 12.55 3.90
N ALA A 231 -1.26 13.42 4.80
CA ALA A 231 -0.60 13.73 6.06
C ALA A 231 -0.47 12.48 6.96
N THR A 232 -1.50 11.63 6.98
CA THR A 232 -1.50 10.38 7.75
C THR A 232 -0.45 9.40 7.20
N ILE A 233 -0.38 9.24 5.88
CA ILE A 233 0.61 8.38 5.22
C ILE A 233 2.03 8.90 5.48
N ALA A 234 2.26 10.21 5.33
CA ALA A 234 3.55 10.84 5.55
C ALA A 234 4.06 10.61 6.98
N HIS A 235 3.20 10.83 7.98
CA HIS A 235 3.54 10.58 9.39
C HIS A 235 3.84 9.10 9.65
N GLN A 236 3.08 8.16 9.07
CA GLN A 236 3.36 6.73 9.21
C GLN A 236 4.71 6.35 8.57
N ALA A 237 5.02 6.90 7.40
CA ALA A 237 6.30 6.71 6.73
C ALA A 237 7.46 7.25 7.57
N GLU A 238 7.31 8.45 8.14
CA GLU A 238 8.31 9.05 9.04
C GLU A 238 8.54 8.21 10.30
N GLN A 239 7.47 7.71 10.94
CA GLN A 239 7.60 6.81 12.09
C GLN A 239 8.30 5.50 11.73
N LYS A 240 8.02 4.94 10.56
CA LYS A 240 8.69 3.73 10.07
C LYS A 240 10.18 3.99 9.85
N ALA A 241 10.52 5.08 9.15
CA ALA A 241 11.91 5.49 8.93
C ALA A 241 12.67 5.72 10.25
N ARG A 242 12.04 6.34 11.26
CA ARG A 242 12.62 6.48 12.60
C ARG A 242 12.92 5.15 13.27
N ARG A 243 12.01 4.17 13.19
CA ARG A 243 12.22 2.83 13.76
C ARG A 243 13.35 2.09 13.07
N GLU A 244 13.41 2.17 11.74
CA GLU A 244 14.48 1.55 10.95
C GLU A 244 15.85 2.17 11.25
N ALA A 245 15.93 3.51 11.34
CA ALA A 245 17.15 4.20 11.72
C ALA A 245 17.62 3.81 13.14
N MET A 246 16.69 3.68 14.09
CA MET A 246 17.01 3.21 15.45
C MET A 246 17.49 1.75 15.45
N ALA A 247 16.88 0.87 14.66
CA ALA A 247 17.31 -0.51 14.53
C ALA A 247 18.71 -0.62 13.91
N GLN A 248 18.99 0.15 12.85
CA GLN A 248 20.32 0.24 12.24
C GLN A 248 21.37 0.77 13.22
N LYS A 249 21.05 1.85 13.96
CA LYS A 249 21.92 2.38 15.01
C LYS A 249 22.21 1.33 16.08
N SER A 250 21.21 0.60 16.55
CA SER A 250 21.39 -0.47 17.54
C SER A 250 22.26 -1.61 16.99
N SER A 251 22.08 -1.98 15.72
CA SER A 251 22.90 -3.00 15.05
C SER A 251 24.36 -2.56 14.95
N ALA A 252 24.61 -1.30 14.55
CA ALA A 252 25.95 -0.73 14.45
C ALA A 252 26.65 -0.67 15.81
N VAL A 253 25.96 -0.23 16.87
CA VAL A 253 26.50 -0.21 18.24
C VAL A 253 26.83 -1.62 18.72
N ALA A 254 25.98 -2.61 18.45
CA ALA A 254 26.26 -4.00 18.79
C ALA A 254 27.46 -4.56 18.03
N ALA A 255 27.64 -4.21 16.76
CA ALA A 255 28.80 -4.60 15.96
C ALA A 255 30.10 -3.98 16.52
N MET A 256 30.08 -2.69 16.86
CA MET A 256 31.23 -2.03 17.50
C MET A 256 31.59 -2.68 18.83
N SER A 257 30.61 -2.97 19.69
CA SER A 257 30.85 -3.63 20.97
C SER A 257 31.47 -5.03 20.82
N ARG A 258 31.08 -5.79 19.78
CA ARG A 258 31.73 -7.08 19.47
C ARG A 258 33.18 -6.88 19.02
N ALA A 259 33.43 -5.90 18.16
CA ALA A 259 34.79 -5.59 17.71
C ALA A 259 35.70 -5.18 18.86
N GLU A 260 35.22 -4.36 19.80
CA GLU A 260 35.96 -3.98 21.01
C GLU A 260 36.25 -5.19 21.91
N ALA A 261 35.27 -6.09 22.09
CA ALA A 261 35.45 -7.31 22.87
C ALA A 261 36.49 -8.26 22.22
N GLU A 262 36.47 -8.39 20.90
CA GLU A 262 37.48 -9.17 20.15
C GLU A 262 38.87 -8.55 20.24
N GLN A 263 38.98 -7.22 20.11
CA GLN A 263 40.24 -6.50 20.29
C GLN A 263 40.81 -6.74 21.70
N GLY A 264 39.98 -6.65 22.74
CA GLY A 264 40.36 -6.96 24.11
C GLY A 264 40.87 -8.40 24.26
N ARG A 265 40.17 -9.37 23.67
CA ARG A 265 40.58 -10.79 23.67
C ARG A 265 41.95 -11.00 23.01
N LEU A 266 42.17 -10.39 21.84
CA LEU A 266 43.43 -10.49 21.11
C LEU A 266 44.59 -9.86 21.88
N LEU A 267 44.38 -8.70 22.51
CA LEU A 267 45.40 -8.06 23.35
C LEU A 267 45.77 -8.93 24.55
N SER A 268 44.79 -9.49 25.26
CA SER A 268 45.05 -10.42 26.37
C SER A 268 45.77 -11.68 25.92
N GLU A 269 45.47 -12.19 24.72
CA GLU A 269 46.17 -13.36 24.17
C GLU A 269 47.63 -13.05 23.81
N LEU A 270 47.90 -11.88 23.22
CA LEU A 270 49.26 -11.40 22.97
C LEU A 270 50.04 -11.20 24.28
N GLU A 271 49.43 -10.61 25.30
CA GLU A 271 50.03 -10.45 26.63
C GLU A 271 50.35 -11.82 27.26
N ARG A 272 49.43 -12.79 27.15
CA ARG A 272 49.66 -14.17 27.60
C ARG A 272 50.84 -14.80 26.88
N ILE A 273 50.95 -14.66 25.56
CA ILE A 273 52.10 -15.19 24.78
C ILE A 273 53.40 -14.49 25.19
N ALA A 274 53.39 -13.17 25.34
CA ALA A 274 54.55 -12.39 25.77
C ALA A 274 55.01 -12.77 27.20
N SER A 275 54.08 -13.06 28.11
CA SER A 275 54.38 -13.54 29.47
C SER A 275 54.97 -14.96 29.48
N ARG A 276 54.71 -15.75 28.44
CA ARG A 276 55.22 -17.12 28.27
C ARG A 276 56.65 -17.16 27.72
N ARG A 277 57.38 -16.05 27.84
CA ARG A 277 58.79 -15.92 27.43
C ARG A 277 59.58 -17.12 27.97
N PRO A 278 60.13 -17.98 27.10
CA PRO A 278 60.84 -19.15 27.56
C PRO A 278 62.14 -18.69 28.22
N THR A 279 62.29 -18.97 29.51
CA THR A 279 63.61 -19.13 30.14
C THR A 279 64.24 -20.39 29.57
N SER A 280 64.59 -20.35 28.29
CA SER A 280 65.43 -21.35 27.63
C SER A 280 66.88 -20.98 27.94
N SER A 281 67.27 -21.17 29.20
CA SER A 281 68.66 -21.27 29.57
C SER A 281 69.20 -22.60 29.04
N ARG A 282 70.14 -22.50 28.10
CA ARG A 282 71.41 -23.25 28.08
C ARG A 282 71.33 -24.75 28.41
N GLU A 283 71.60 -25.58 27.42
CA GLU A 283 72.71 -26.54 27.50
C GLU A 283 73.06 -27.06 26.09
N GLU A 284 74.28 -26.73 25.66
CA GLU A 284 75.05 -27.49 24.68
C GLU A 284 75.32 -28.87 25.29
N ASN A 285 75.11 -29.95 24.52
CA ASN A 285 76.13 -30.97 24.25
C ASN A 285 75.53 -32.28 23.70
N ASP A 286 76.04 -32.63 22.52
CA ASP A 286 76.72 -33.89 22.24
C ASP A 286 75.94 -35.19 21.94
N SER A 287 76.57 -35.91 21.01
CA SER A 287 76.46 -37.32 20.66
C SER A 287 75.38 -37.74 19.66
N GLY A 288 75.86 -37.98 18.44
CA GLY A 288 75.10 -38.53 17.34
C GLY A 288 74.52 -39.91 17.63
N ARG A 289 73.31 -40.15 17.12
CA ARG A 289 72.78 -41.47 16.86
C ARG A 289 71.61 -41.40 15.89
N SER A 290 71.78 -42.07 14.75
CA SER A 290 70.73 -42.57 13.85
C SER A 290 69.92 -41.52 13.05
N SER A 291 70.48 -41.07 11.93
CA SER A 291 69.90 -40.19 10.90
C SER A 291 68.89 -40.89 9.95
N LYS A 292 67.92 -41.63 10.51
CA LYS A 292 66.85 -42.28 9.71
C LYS A 292 65.39 -42.00 10.11
N PRO A 293 65.04 -41.55 11.34
CA PRO A 293 63.66 -41.15 11.64
C PRO A 293 63.35 -39.68 11.30
N GLU A 294 64.37 -38.81 11.19
CA GLU A 294 64.21 -37.36 11.01
C GLU A 294 63.71 -36.98 9.59
N ALA A 295 64.20 -37.68 8.56
CA ALA A 295 63.75 -37.45 7.17
C ALA A 295 62.26 -37.75 6.97
N LYS A 296 61.71 -38.75 7.67
CA LYS A 296 60.28 -39.10 7.59
C LYS A 296 59.39 -38.08 8.30
N MET A 297 59.89 -37.49 9.39
CA MET A 297 59.17 -36.45 10.12
C MET A 297 59.07 -35.17 9.29
N LEU A 298 60.18 -34.78 8.64
CA LEU A 298 60.21 -33.63 7.72
C LEU A 298 59.34 -33.85 6.49
N GLU A 299 59.31 -35.06 5.94
CA GLU A 299 58.43 -35.42 4.81
C GLU A 299 56.95 -35.29 5.21
N GLN A 300 56.56 -35.78 6.39
CA GLN A 300 55.21 -35.60 6.93
C GLN A 300 54.87 -34.13 7.18
N GLU A 301 55.80 -33.32 7.71
CA GLU A 301 55.58 -31.89 7.94
C GLU A 301 55.41 -31.12 6.62
N LEU A 302 56.16 -31.47 5.57
CA LEU A 302 56.00 -30.89 4.23
C LEU A 302 54.65 -31.23 3.61
N ASP A 303 54.17 -32.45 3.79
CA ASP A 303 52.84 -32.86 3.33
C ASP A 303 51.73 -32.13 4.09
N GLU A 304 51.86 -31.97 5.42
CA GLU A 304 50.91 -31.17 6.21
C GLU A 304 50.89 -29.69 5.80
N ILE A 305 52.05 -29.10 5.49
CA ILE A 305 52.12 -27.72 4.99
C ILE A 305 51.42 -27.60 3.63
N ARG A 306 51.64 -28.57 2.73
CA ARG A 306 50.99 -28.59 1.41
C ARG A 306 49.47 -28.71 1.52
N ASP A 307 48.98 -29.54 2.44
CA ASP A 307 47.54 -29.67 2.71
C ASP A 307 46.94 -28.39 3.28
N ARG A 308 47.65 -27.72 4.20
CA ARG A 308 47.23 -26.42 4.75
C ARG A 308 47.20 -25.34 3.67
N GLU A 309 48.20 -25.31 2.79
CA GLU A 309 48.27 -24.37 1.67
C GLU A 309 47.14 -24.61 0.68
N ASN A 310 46.86 -25.86 0.29
CA ASN A 310 45.75 -26.21 -0.57
C ASN A 310 44.40 -25.79 0.04
N LYS A 311 44.20 -26.01 1.33
CA LYS A 311 42.99 -25.58 2.04
C LYS A 311 42.85 -24.06 2.07
N HIS A 312 43.95 -23.35 2.29
CA HIS A 312 43.96 -21.88 2.25
C HIS A 312 43.66 -21.37 0.84
N ASN A 313 44.20 -22.00 -0.19
CA ASN A 313 43.96 -21.64 -1.59
C ASN A 313 42.49 -21.82 -1.97
N MET A 314 41.88 -22.95 -1.58
CA MET A 314 40.43 -23.19 -1.79
C MET A 314 39.57 -22.14 -1.08
N HIS A 315 39.95 -21.73 0.13
CA HIS A 315 39.25 -20.67 0.86
C HIS A 315 39.38 -19.32 0.16
N ASN A 316 40.59 -18.97 -0.31
CA ASN A 316 40.84 -17.76 -1.07
C ASN A 316 40.03 -17.71 -2.37
N SER A 317 40.02 -18.78 -3.16
CA SER A 317 39.20 -18.84 -4.39
C SER A 317 37.71 -18.71 -4.10
N HIS A 318 37.24 -19.25 -2.97
CA HIS A 318 35.85 -19.08 -2.55
C HIS A 318 35.52 -17.64 -2.18
N LEU A 319 36.40 -16.96 -1.44
CA LEU A 319 36.24 -15.55 -1.09
C LEU A 319 36.30 -14.64 -2.33
N GLU A 320 37.20 -14.93 -3.28
CA GLU A 320 37.32 -14.20 -4.54
C GLU A 320 36.04 -14.32 -5.38
N LEU A 321 35.46 -15.52 -5.46
CA LEU A 321 34.17 -15.72 -6.11
C LEU A 321 33.03 -14.94 -5.44
N GLN A 322 33.02 -14.89 -4.09
CA GLN A 322 32.02 -14.09 -3.37
C GLN A 322 32.19 -12.59 -3.62
N LEU A 323 33.44 -12.11 -3.68
CA LEU A 323 33.76 -10.72 -3.95
C LEU A 323 33.31 -10.34 -5.36
N GLU A 324 33.57 -11.17 -6.36
CA GLU A 324 33.14 -10.94 -7.74
C GLU A 324 31.61 -10.91 -7.85
N LYS A 325 30.91 -11.84 -7.18
CA LYS A 325 29.45 -11.84 -7.12
C LYS A 325 28.91 -10.55 -6.50
N ALA A 326 29.50 -10.09 -5.40
CA ALA A 326 29.12 -8.84 -4.75
C ALA A 326 29.38 -7.62 -5.65
N ASN A 327 30.47 -7.61 -6.42
CA ASN A 327 30.77 -6.53 -7.37
C ASN A 327 29.75 -6.44 -8.51
N ILE A 328 29.32 -7.58 -9.04
CA ILE A 328 28.26 -7.64 -10.06
C ILE A 328 26.95 -7.09 -9.49
N GLU A 329 26.58 -7.50 -8.27
CA GLU A 329 25.37 -7.02 -7.59
C GLU A 329 25.43 -5.50 -7.31
N ILE A 330 26.56 -4.99 -6.83
CA ILE A 330 26.78 -3.54 -6.63
C ILE A 330 26.63 -2.79 -7.95
N SER A 331 27.19 -3.32 -9.05
CA SER A 331 27.12 -2.69 -10.38
C SER A 331 25.69 -2.66 -10.90
N GLN A 332 24.93 -3.75 -10.71
CA GLN A 332 23.51 -3.83 -11.05
C GLN A 332 22.70 -2.81 -10.25
N LEU A 333 22.87 -2.77 -8.93
CA LEU A 333 22.16 -1.83 -8.05
C LEU A 333 22.47 -0.37 -8.40
N ARG A 334 23.71 -0.05 -8.81
CA ARG A 334 24.08 1.29 -9.29
C ARG A 334 23.35 1.65 -10.59
N SER A 335 23.23 0.71 -11.52
CA SER A 335 22.48 0.92 -12.77
C SER A 335 21.00 1.17 -12.49
N ASP A 336 20.39 0.35 -11.61
CA ASP A 336 19.00 0.49 -11.21
C ASP A 336 18.76 1.84 -10.51
N LEU A 337 19.67 2.25 -9.61
CA LEU A 337 19.61 3.54 -8.93
C LEU A 337 19.63 4.70 -9.94
N SER A 338 20.54 4.68 -10.91
CA SER A 338 20.60 5.70 -11.98
C SER A 338 19.30 5.73 -12.80
N SER A 339 18.76 4.57 -13.18
CA SER A 339 17.50 4.48 -13.92
C SER A 339 16.32 5.05 -13.12
N THR A 340 16.25 4.78 -11.82
CA THR A 340 15.21 5.33 -10.95
C THR A 340 15.34 6.85 -10.78
N GLN A 341 16.57 7.38 -10.71
CA GLN A 341 16.82 8.81 -10.65
C GLN A 341 16.36 9.53 -11.92
N GLU A 342 16.68 8.99 -13.10
CA GLU A 342 16.23 9.56 -14.38
C GLU A 342 14.70 9.57 -14.51
N LYS A 343 14.04 8.50 -14.06
CA LYS A 343 12.57 8.43 -14.01
C LYS A 343 12.00 9.49 -13.06
N LEU A 344 12.60 9.67 -11.89
CA LEU A 344 12.20 10.68 -10.92
C LEU A 344 12.30 12.09 -11.53
N ASP A 345 13.44 12.42 -12.13
CA ASP A 345 13.67 13.72 -12.77
C ASP A 345 12.68 13.98 -13.91
N SER A 346 12.36 12.96 -14.71
CA SER A 346 11.35 13.04 -15.77
C SER A 346 9.95 13.32 -15.20
N THR A 347 9.55 12.60 -14.14
CA THR A 347 8.26 12.82 -13.49
C THR A 347 8.15 14.21 -12.84
N GLN A 348 9.22 14.71 -12.24
CA GLN A 348 9.28 16.05 -11.67
C GLN A 348 9.08 17.11 -12.76
N LYS A 349 9.80 17.01 -13.88
CA LYS A 349 9.65 17.95 -15.02
C LYS A 349 8.24 17.92 -15.61
N SER A 350 7.62 16.74 -15.68
CA SER A 350 6.23 16.59 -16.13
C SER A 350 5.24 17.28 -15.18
N LEU A 351 5.42 17.11 -13.87
CA LEU A 351 4.59 17.74 -12.85
C LEU A 351 4.71 19.28 -12.87
N GLU A 352 5.92 19.82 -12.97
CA GLU A 352 6.15 21.27 -13.10
C GLU A 352 5.52 21.86 -14.38
N SER A 353 5.53 21.11 -15.47
CA SER A 353 4.86 21.49 -16.73
C SER A 353 3.34 21.55 -16.55
N LEU A 354 2.77 20.57 -15.84
CA LEU A 354 1.35 20.50 -15.53
C LEU A 354 0.93 21.66 -14.60
N GLU A 355 1.71 21.96 -13.57
CA GLU A 355 1.48 23.08 -12.66
C GLU A 355 1.49 24.43 -13.39
N ARG A 356 2.43 24.62 -14.32
CA ARG A 356 2.46 25.80 -15.20
C ARG A 356 1.20 25.90 -16.07
N LYS A 357 0.71 24.79 -16.63
CA LYS A 357 -0.54 24.77 -17.40
C LYS A 357 -1.74 25.14 -16.53
N TYR A 358 -1.88 24.55 -15.34
CA TYR A 358 -2.97 24.88 -14.41
C TYR A 358 -2.93 26.35 -13.98
N SER A 359 -1.75 26.88 -13.66
CA SER A 359 -1.56 28.28 -13.30
C SER A 359 -1.98 29.23 -14.43
N SER A 360 -1.62 28.89 -15.67
CA SER A 360 -2.03 29.63 -16.87
C SER A 360 -3.55 29.62 -17.06
N THR A 361 -4.18 28.43 -16.98
CA THR A 361 -5.64 28.28 -17.08
C THR A 361 -6.37 29.04 -15.97
N ARG A 362 -5.88 28.97 -14.74
CA ARG A 362 -6.43 29.71 -13.59
C ARG A 362 -6.38 31.22 -13.82
N ARG A 363 -5.26 31.75 -14.35
CA ARG A 363 -5.15 33.17 -14.71
C ARG A 363 -6.15 33.57 -15.80
N LYS A 364 -6.29 32.76 -16.86
CA LYS A 364 -7.28 32.99 -17.92
C LYS A 364 -8.72 33.00 -17.38
N TYR A 365 -9.05 32.06 -16.50
CA TYR A 365 -10.35 32.02 -15.84
C TYR A 365 -10.59 33.28 -15.00
N GLY A 366 -9.59 33.74 -14.24
CA GLY A 366 -9.66 35.01 -13.49
C GLY A 366 -10.01 36.20 -14.38
N ILE A 367 -9.32 36.34 -15.52
CA ILE A 367 -9.58 37.41 -16.51
C ILE A 367 -11.00 37.32 -17.07
N SER A 368 -11.45 36.12 -17.45
CA SER A 368 -12.81 35.93 -17.98
C SER A 368 -13.88 36.23 -16.94
N LYS A 369 -13.65 35.86 -15.67
CA LYS A 369 -14.56 36.16 -14.55
C LYS A 369 -14.68 37.67 -14.33
N GLU A 370 -13.56 38.39 -14.38
CA GLU A 370 -13.54 39.85 -14.26
C GLU A 370 -14.32 40.53 -15.39
N LYS A 371 -14.09 40.10 -16.65
CA LYS A 371 -14.86 40.59 -17.81
C LYS A 371 -16.36 40.32 -17.69
N LEU A 372 -16.75 39.14 -17.21
CA LEU A 372 -18.17 38.83 -16.99
C LEU A 372 -18.77 39.74 -15.90
N GLY A 373 -18.00 40.03 -14.84
CA GLY A 373 -18.38 40.99 -13.81
C GLY A 373 -18.66 42.38 -14.37
N THR A 374 -17.82 42.88 -15.28
CA THR A 374 -18.03 44.20 -15.91
C THR A 374 -19.24 44.23 -16.86
N TYR A 375 -19.52 43.15 -17.58
CA TYR A 375 -20.74 43.05 -18.37
C TYR A 375 -22.00 43.01 -17.50
N LYS A 376 -21.96 42.27 -16.38
CA LYS A 376 -23.08 42.19 -15.44
C LYS A 376 -23.43 43.57 -14.87
N THR A 377 -22.43 44.33 -14.41
CA THR A 377 -22.67 45.68 -13.86
C THR A 377 -23.20 46.64 -14.92
N ARG A 378 -22.70 46.56 -16.17
CA ARG A 378 -23.24 47.36 -17.29
C ARG A 378 -24.71 47.02 -17.55
N PHE A 379 -25.06 45.74 -17.61
CA PHE A 379 -26.43 45.29 -17.85
C PHE A 379 -27.38 45.72 -16.72
N GLU A 380 -26.95 45.64 -15.46
CA GLU A 380 -27.73 46.12 -14.31
C GLU A 380 -27.97 47.65 -14.38
N ASN A 381 -26.95 48.41 -14.79
CA ASN A 381 -27.07 49.85 -15.02
C ASN A 381 -28.06 50.18 -16.14
N GLU A 382 -27.97 49.50 -17.29
CA GLU A 382 -28.92 49.68 -18.41
C GLU A 382 -30.36 49.35 -18.00
N ARG A 383 -30.56 48.22 -17.30
CA ARG A 383 -31.87 47.83 -16.76
C ARG A 383 -32.44 48.86 -15.79
N SER A 384 -31.58 49.47 -14.96
CA SER A 384 -31.98 50.54 -14.03
C SER A 384 -32.44 51.81 -14.76
N ILE A 385 -31.77 52.17 -15.87
CA ILE A 385 -32.16 53.31 -16.70
C ILE A 385 -33.52 53.06 -17.37
N VAL A 386 -33.70 51.88 -17.99
CA VAL A 386 -34.96 51.52 -18.67
C VAL A 386 -36.14 51.51 -17.70
N LYS A 387 -35.96 51.05 -16.45
CA LYS A 387 -37.01 51.08 -15.42
C LYS A 387 -37.42 52.49 -14.98
N LYS A 388 -36.59 53.51 -15.20
CA LYS A 388 -36.86 54.90 -14.82
C LYS A 388 -37.60 55.69 -15.91
N LEU A 389 -37.51 55.24 -17.16
CA LEU A 389 -38.30 55.72 -18.28
C LEU A 389 -39.70 55.10 -18.19
#